data_AF-A0A421AY98-F1
#
_entry.id   AF-A0A421AY98-F1
#
_cell.length_a   1.000
_cell.length_b   1.000
_cell.length_c   1.000
_cell.angle_alpha   90.00
_cell.angle_beta   90.00
_cell.angle_gamma   90.00
#
_symmetry.space_group_name_H-M   'P 1'
#
loop_
_entity.id
_entity.type
_entity.pdbx_description
1 polymer ?
#
loop_
_entity_poly.entity_id
_entity_poly.type
_entity_poly.pdbx_seq_one_letter_code
_entity_poly.pdbx_strand_id
1 'polypeptide(L)'
;MPVTPSPDDLANRITALERQVDELARGTLSNAVISSGGIQIRDLGGIQLTDQDGQTVFFVGGLGGRMARPDLTPQPITAISDDRGKWRITVLDDNPAAKGYRQYVAIWDYSGNIILGDDVDSGSGLARPYIPHTVTRARYYDWPGSTSGDWEAVETARFNRQHPYLDARILCTTDNPDTLGEVRLREEPSGVTFATEPVAFQQELKSWRVPAPGVFNETRGVHLEVRRTAGTGNVRATFAYVYGVQS
;
A
#
# COMPACT_ATOMS: atom_id res chain seq x y z
N MET A 1 27.34 -69.37 27.54
CA MET A 1 26.11 -69.80 28.24
C MET A 1 24.99 -68.84 27.83
N PRO A 2 23.80 -69.33 27.50
CA PRO A 2 22.66 -68.45 27.22
C PRO A 2 22.20 -67.84 28.55
N VAL A 3 22.20 -66.51 28.63
CA VAL A 3 21.66 -65.81 29.80
C VAL A 3 20.14 -65.87 29.65
N THR A 4 19.48 -66.61 30.54
CA THR A 4 18.02 -66.67 30.61
C THR A 4 17.52 -65.31 31.08
N PRO A 5 16.70 -64.58 30.31
CA PRO A 5 16.25 -63.26 30.70
C PRO A 5 15.47 -63.34 32.02
N SER A 6 15.89 -62.54 33.00
CA SER A 6 15.19 -62.39 34.27
C SER A 6 13.88 -61.62 34.04
N PRO A 7 12.80 -61.89 34.80
CA PRO A 7 11.62 -61.02 34.83
C PRO A 7 11.95 -59.53 35.04
N ASP A 8 13.03 -59.24 35.77
CA ASP A 8 13.52 -57.88 36.00
C ASP A 8 14.12 -57.25 34.73
N ASP A 9 14.71 -58.06 33.83
CA ASP A 9 15.24 -57.57 32.54
C ASP A 9 14.09 -57.16 31.60
N LEU A 10 12.95 -57.84 31.69
CA LEU A 10 11.74 -57.48 30.94
C LEU A 10 11.13 -56.19 31.47
N ALA A 11 11.02 -56.03 32.80
CA ALA A 11 10.50 -54.82 33.42
C ALA A 11 11.39 -53.59 33.10
N ASN A 12 12.71 -53.73 33.24
CA ASN A 12 13.66 -52.66 32.89
C ASN A 12 13.58 -52.27 31.42
N ARG A 13 13.35 -53.24 30.53
CA ARG A 13 13.22 -53.00 29.09
C ARG A 13 11.90 -52.32 28.73
N ILE A 14 10.82 -52.62 29.45
CA ILE A 14 9.52 -51.91 29.31
C ILE A 14 9.67 -50.45 29.75
N THR A 15 10.24 -50.18 30.92
CA THR A 15 10.44 -48.80 31.40
C THR A 15 11.36 -47.99 30.48
N ALA A 16 12.40 -48.63 29.91
CA ALA A 16 13.26 -47.98 28.93
C ALA A 16 12.51 -47.64 27.62
N LEU A 17 11.60 -48.53 27.18
CA LEU A 17 10.76 -48.30 26.01
C LEU A 17 9.71 -47.22 26.26
N GLU A 18 9.06 -47.20 27.43
CA GLU A 18 8.12 -46.13 27.83
C GLU A 18 8.82 -44.77 27.81
N ARG A 19 10.02 -44.68 28.38
CA ARG A 19 10.82 -43.44 28.36
C ARG A 19 11.19 -42.99 26.94
N GLN A 20 11.53 -43.94 26.06
CA GLN A 20 11.82 -43.63 24.66
C GLN A 20 10.57 -43.19 23.89
N VAL A 21 9.42 -43.79 24.17
CA VAL A 21 8.13 -43.39 23.60
C VAL A 21 7.74 -41.99 24.09
N ASP A 22 7.96 -41.67 25.37
CA ASP A 22 7.72 -40.33 25.92
C ASP A 22 8.69 -39.28 25.35
N GLU A 23 9.94 -39.64 25.07
CA GLU A 23 10.89 -38.77 24.36
C GLU A 23 10.50 -38.58 22.88
N LEU A 24 10.06 -39.63 22.18
CA LEU A 24 9.59 -39.52 20.80
C LEU A 24 8.27 -38.73 20.70
N ALA A 25 7.34 -38.96 21.62
CA ALA A 25 6.05 -38.28 21.69
C ALA A 25 6.21 -36.78 21.96
N ARG A 26 7.30 -36.36 22.60
CA ARG A 26 7.66 -34.95 22.78
C ARG A 26 8.16 -34.25 21.51
N GLY A 27 8.47 -35.00 20.45
CA GLY A 27 8.55 -34.51 19.07
C GLY A 27 9.32 -33.20 18.88
N THR A 28 10.41 -32.99 19.63
CA THR A 28 11.10 -31.70 19.65
C THR A 28 12.13 -31.65 18.52
N LEU A 29 11.83 -30.89 17.46
CA LEU A 29 12.80 -30.62 16.40
C LEU A 29 13.80 -29.57 16.87
N SER A 30 14.96 -30.01 17.35
CA SER A 30 16.10 -29.12 17.61
C SER A 30 17.02 -29.12 16.39
N ASN A 31 17.24 -27.96 15.76
CA ASN A 31 18.14 -27.77 14.61
C ASN A 31 17.78 -28.58 13.35
N ALA A 32 16.50 -28.63 12.98
CA ALA A 32 16.07 -29.24 11.72
C ALA A 32 16.24 -28.29 10.53
N VAL A 33 16.81 -28.78 9.44
CA VAL A 33 16.84 -28.09 8.14
C VAL A 33 15.98 -28.86 7.15
N ILE A 34 15.07 -28.16 6.47
CA ILE A 34 14.23 -28.73 5.43
C ILE A 34 14.90 -28.46 4.09
N SER A 35 15.60 -29.45 3.56
CA SER A 35 16.38 -29.35 2.31
C SER A 35 15.51 -29.40 1.06
N SER A 36 14.36 -30.07 1.12
CA SER A 36 13.38 -30.19 0.03
C SER A 36 12.00 -30.54 0.59
N GLY A 37 10.93 -29.99 0.02
CA GLY A 37 9.56 -30.11 0.55
C GLY A 37 9.12 -28.85 1.31
N GLY A 38 8.22 -29.00 2.29
CA GLY A 38 7.74 -27.88 3.11
C GLY A 38 7.07 -28.34 4.41
N ILE A 39 6.87 -27.41 5.34
CA ILE A 39 6.07 -27.64 6.56
C ILE A 39 4.62 -27.28 6.25
N GLN A 40 3.70 -28.22 6.47
CA GLN A 40 2.27 -27.93 6.51
C GLN A 40 1.81 -27.95 7.96
N ILE A 41 1.20 -26.86 8.40
CA ILE A 41 0.56 -26.75 9.72
C ILE A 41 -0.94 -26.82 9.51
N ARG A 42 -1.63 -27.65 10.29
CA ARG A 42 -3.07 -27.92 10.18
C ARG A 42 -3.82 -27.33 11.36
N ASP A 43 -5.14 -27.20 11.21
CA ASP A 43 -6.07 -26.84 12.27
C ASP A 43 -5.72 -25.54 13.02
N LEU A 44 -5.19 -24.55 12.29
CA LEU A 44 -4.73 -23.28 12.83
C LEU A 44 -3.62 -23.41 13.90
N GLY A 45 -2.86 -24.51 13.87
CA GLY A 45 -1.56 -24.57 14.54
C GLY A 45 -0.68 -23.39 14.13
N GLY A 46 0.29 -23.03 14.99
CA GLY A 46 1.02 -21.79 14.83
C GLY A 46 2.53 -21.94 14.61
N ILE A 47 3.11 -20.93 13.97
CA ILE A 47 4.54 -20.64 14.00
C ILE A 47 4.71 -19.40 14.88
N GLN A 48 5.53 -19.53 15.91
CA GLN A 48 5.88 -18.43 16.80
C GLN A 48 7.39 -18.28 16.83
N LEU A 49 7.88 -17.08 16.55
CA LEU A 49 9.26 -16.71 16.81
C LEU A 49 9.29 -15.89 18.10
N THR A 50 10.06 -16.37 19.06
CA THR A 50 10.27 -15.71 20.35
C THR A 50 11.73 -15.29 20.47
N ASP A 51 11.97 -14.05 20.89
CA ASP A 51 13.32 -13.52 21.10
C ASP A 51 13.95 -13.99 22.42
N GLN A 52 15.16 -13.52 22.70
CA GLN A 52 15.90 -13.89 23.92
C GLN A 52 15.24 -13.40 25.21
N ASP A 53 14.40 -12.37 25.12
CA ASP A 53 13.67 -11.77 26.24
C ASP A 53 12.29 -12.43 26.45
N GLY A 54 11.95 -13.43 25.64
CA GLY A 54 10.68 -14.13 25.72
C GLY A 54 9.53 -13.44 24.98
N GLN A 55 9.80 -12.39 24.19
CA GLN A 55 8.77 -11.70 23.42
C GLN A 55 8.50 -12.37 22.08
N THR A 56 7.23 -12.42 21.69
CA THR A 56 6.83 -12.91 20.36
C THR A 56 7.03 -11.83 19.30
N VAL A 57 7.98 -12.04 18.39
CA VAL A 57 8.31 -11.10 17.30
C VAL A 57 7.60 -11.44 15.99
N PHE A 58 7.24 -12.70 15.78
CA PHE A 58 6.46 -13.16 14.64
C PHE A 58 5.49 -14.25 15.06
N PHE A 59 4.25 -14.13 14.63
CA PHE A 59 3.21 -15.11 14.90
C PHE A 59 2.35 -15.34 13.66
N VAL A 60 2.18 -16.61 13.30
CA VAL A 60 1.14 -17.07 12.37
C VAL A 60 0.40 -18.21 13.05
N GLY A 61 -0.93 -18.22 13.03
CA GLY A 61 -1.71 -19.29 13.65
C GLY A 61 -3.14 -18.90 13.95
N GLY A 62 -3.81 -19.64 14.83
CA GLY A 62 -5.13 -19.32 15.33
C GLY A 62 -5.10 -18.39 16.54
N LEU A 63 -5.89 -17.31 16.48
CA LEU A 63 -6.11 -16.39 17.59
C LEU A 63 -7.55 -16.50 18.09
N GLY A 64 -7.72 -16.86 19.36
CA GLY A 64 -9.02 -17.00 20.00
C GLY A 64 -9.41 -15.79 20.86
N GLY A 65 -10.30 -16.02 21.84
CA GLY A 65 -10.72 -15.02 22.82
C GLY A 65 -11.54 -13.90 22.20
N ARG A 66 -11.26 -12.64 22.59
CA ARG A 66 -11.97 -11.45 22.07
C ARG A 66 -11.78 -11.21 20.58
N MET A 67 -10.77 -11.84 19.99
CA MET A 67 -10.46 -11.79 18.56
C MET A 67 -10.84 -13.12 17.88
N ALA A 68 -11.62 -13.99 18.52
CA ALA A 68 -12.17 -15.15 17.82
C ALA A 68 -13.13 -14.70 16.72
N ARG A 69 -13.32 -15.57 15.73
CA ARG A 69 -14.37 -15.39 14.72
C ARG A 69 -15.76 -15.32 15.39
N PRO A 70 -16.80 -14.84 14.69
CA PRO A 70 -18.17 -14.78 15.23
C PRO A 70 -18.72 -16.12 15.70
N ASP A 71 -18.24 -17.24 15.14
CA ASP A 71 -18.60 -18.61 15.55
C ASP A 71 -17.78 -19.12 16.75
N LEU A 72 -17.02 -18.24 17.41
CA LEU A 72 -16.12 -18.52 18.53
C LEU A 72 -14.91 -19.40 18.19
N THR A 73 -14.71 -19.75 16.92
CA THR A 73 -13.49 -20.44 16.50
C THR A 73 -12.32 -19.46 16.37
N PRO A 74 -11.05 -19.91 16.52
CA PRO A 74 -9.91 -19.03 16.33
C PRO A 74 -9.88 -18.41 14.92
N GLN A 75 -9.54 -17.12 14.82
CA GLN A 75 -9.26 -16.51 13.53
C GLN A 75 -7.81 -16.78 13.12
N PRO A 76 -7.51 -17.05 11.84
CA PRO A 76 -6.14 -17.05 11.37
C PRO A 76 -5.54 -15.67 11.57
N ILE A 77 -4.27 -15.58 11.94
CA ILE A 77 -3.58 -14.31 12.07
C ILE A 77 -2.18 -14.44 11.47
N THR A 78 -1.69 -13.34 10.93
CA THR A 78 -0.26 -13.10 10.79
C THR A 78 0.06 -11.81 11.53
N ALA A 79 1.05 -11.81 12.41
CA ALA A 79 1.47 -10.64 13.16
C ALA A 79 3.00 -10.56 13.26
N ILE A 80 3.53 -9.36 13.08
CA ILE A 80 4.93 -9.01 13.32
C ILE A 80 4.95 -7.97 14.43
N SER A 81 5.75 -8.19 15.46
CA SER A 81 5.90 -7.26 16.59
C SER A 81 7.19 -6.44 16.49
N ASP A 82 7.22 -5.31 17.19
CA ASP A 82 8.48 -4.61 17.50
C ASP A 82 9.21 -5.23 18.71
N ASP A 83 10.34 -4.61 19.09
CA ASP A 83 11.18 -4.93 20.26
C ASP A 83 10.48 -4.71 21.61
N ARG A 84 9.26 -4.19 21.60
CA ARG A 84 8.40 -3.99 22.78
C ARG A 84 7.20 -4.95 22.78
N GLY A 85 7.17 -5.90 21.86
CA GLY A 85 6.13 -6.92 21.76
C GLY A 85 4.80 -6.39 21.24
N LYS A 86 4.75 -5.17 20.67
CA LYS A 86 3.53 -4.62 20.06
C LYS A 86 3.46 -4.99 18.59
N TRP A 87 2.31 -5.47 18.14
CA TRP A 87 2.07 -5.76 16.73
C TRP A 87 2.17 -4.48 15.88
N ARG A 88 2.97 -4.58 14.81
CA ARG A 88 3.27 -3.51 13.85
C ARG A 88 2.71 -3.80 12.48
N ILE A 89 2.66 -5.06 12.10
CA ILE A 89 2.07 -5.51 10.83
C ILE A 89 1.16 -6.67 11.17
N THR A 90 -0.09 -6.61 10.73
CA THR A 90 -1.07 -7.67 11.02
C THR A 90 -1.90 -8.02 9.80
N VAL A 91 -2.34 -9.26 9.76
CA VAL A 91 -3.50 -9.73 8.98
C VAL A 91 -4.48 -10.32 9.98
N LEU A 92 -5.50 -9.55 10.35
CA LEU A 92 -6.53 -9.94 11.32
C LEU A 92 -7.77 -9.05 11.19
N ASP A 93 -8.87 -9.46 11.80
CA ASP A 93 -10.02 -8.61 12.11
C ASP A 93 -9.93 -8.22 13.59
N ASP A 94 -9.74 -6.93 13.91
CA ASP A 94 -9.56 -6.45 15.29
C ASP A 94 -10.89 -6.29 16.02
N ASN A 95 -12.01 -6.41 15.31
CA ASN A 95 -13.35 -6.33 15.86
C ASN A 95 -14.34 -7.28 15.15
N PRO A 96 -14.10 -8.61 15.24
CA PRO A 96 -14.84 -9.60 14.46
C PRO A 96 -16.33 -9.67 14.79
N ALA A 97 -16.74 -9.16 15.96
CA ALA A 97 -18.13 -9.20 16.42
C ALA A 97 -19.01 -8.05 15.88
N ALA A 98 -18.43 -6.95 15.38
CA ALA A 98 -19.19 -5.71 15.18
C ALA A 98 -19.71 -5.47 13.76
N LYS A 99 -19.05 -5.98 12.70
CA LYS A 99 -19.33 -5.55 11.31
C LYS A 99 -19.31 -6.66 10.26
N GLY A 100 -19.40 -7.91 10.71
CA GLY A 100 -19.17 -9.07 9.86
C GLY A 100 -17.68 -9.31 9.71
N TYR A 101 -17.29 -10.56 9.93
CA TYR A 101 -15.90 -10.96 9.99
C TYR A 101 -15.16 -10.71 8.67
N ARG A 102 -14.17 -9.82 8.68
CA ARG A 102 -13.33 -9.47 7.54
C ARG A 102 -11.92 -9.13 8.01
N GLN A 103 -10.96 -9.89 7.51
CA GLN A 103 -9.56 -9.63 7.82
C GLN A 103 -9.00 -8.58 6.88
N TYR A 104 -8.20 -7.69 7.45
CA TYR A 104 -7.49 -6.66 6.71
C TYR A 104 -6.00 -6.74 7.02
N VAL A 105 -5.19 -6.25 6.09
CA VAL A 105 -3.78 -5.99 6.30
C VAL A 105 -3.66 -4.61 6.95
N ALA A 106 -2.93 -4.51 8.06
CA ALA A 106 -2.68 -3.23 8.71
C ALA A 106 -1.23 -3.07 9.15
N ILE A 107 -0.76 -1.81 9.04
CA ILE A 107 0.48 -1.33 9.65
C ILE A 107 0.10 -0.34 10.76
N TRP A 108 0.70 -0.52 11.94
CA TRP A 108 0.32 0.19 13.17
C TRP A 108 1.44 1.09 13.69
N ASP A 109 1.09 2.32 14.10
CA ASP A 109 2.00 3.23 14.80
C ASP A 109 2.21 2.86 16.28
N TYR A 110 3.17 3.51 16.96
CA TYR A 110 3.52 3.23 18.36
C TYR A 110 2.35 3.37 19.37
N SER A 111 1.34 4.16 19.00
CA SER A 111 0.13 4.42 19.78
C SER A 111 -1.00 3.43 19.48
N GLY A 112 -0.85 2.56 18.49
CA GLY A 112 -1.86 1.58 18.09
C GLY A 112 -2.85 2.10 17.06
N ASN A 113 -2.50 3.14 16.31
CA ASN A 113 -3.31 3.61 15.18
C ASN A 113 -2.88 2.92 13.87
N ILE A 114 -3.84 2.59 13.02
CA ILE A 114 -3.58 2.10 11.66
C ILE A 114 -3.10 3.26 10.79
N ILE A 115 -1.88 3.17 10.28
CA ILE A 115 -1.28 4.15 9.36
C ILE A 115 -1.38 3.73 7.90
N LEU A 116 -1.49 2.43 7.65
CA LEU A 116 -1.75 1.85 6.33
C LEU A 116 -2.66 0.65 6.52
N GLY A 117 -3.71 0.55 5.70
CA GLY A 117 -4.57 -0.62 5.66
C GLY A 117 -5.45 -0.65 4.42
N ASP A 118 -5.87 -1.85 4.02
CA ASP A 118 -6.75 -2.06 2.87
C ASP A 118 -8.22 -1.78 3.20
N ASP A 119 -8.98 -1.40 2.17
CA ASP A 119 -10.41 -1.17 2.28
C ASP A 119 -11.19 -2.49 2.10
N VAL A 120 -11.40 -3.16 3.23
CA VAL A 120 -12.20 -4.39 3.29
C VAL A 120 -13.71 -4.17 3.16
N ASP A 121 -14.19 -2.94 3.34
CA ASP A 121 -15.63 -2.64 3.24
C ASP A 121 -16.05 -2.62 1.77
N SER A 122 -15.30 -1.92 0.92
CA SER A 122 -15.52 -1.93 -0.54
C SER A 122 -14.86 -3.13 -1.24
N GLY A 123 -13.84 -3.74 -0.62
CA GLY A 123 -13.03 -4.82 -1.20
C GLY A 123 -11.99 -4.32 -2.21
N SER A 124 -11.71 -3.02 -2.26
CA SER A 124 -10.75 -2.44 -3.20
C SER A 124 -10.05 -1.20 -2.65
N GLY A 125 -8.71 -1.20 -2.72
CA GLY A 125 -7.89 -0.02 -2.43
C GLY A 125 -7.48 0.11 -0.97
N LEU A 126 -7.26 1.36 -0.54
CA LEU A 126 -6.70 1.70 0.77
C LEU A 126 -7.77 2.33 1.67
N ALA A 127 -7.94 1.80 2.88
CA ALA A 127 -8.67 2.46 3.95
C ALA A 127 -7.82 3.55 4.63
N ARG A 128 -6.50 3.34 4.70
CA ARG A 128 -5.53 4.29 5.26
C ARG A 128 -4.23 4.30 4.43
N PRO A 129 -3.55 5.46 4.32
CA PRO A 129 -3.98 6.77 4.81
C PRO A 129 -5.14 7.36 4.01
N TYR A 130 -5.83 8.36 4.56
CA TYR A 130 -6.80 9.13 3.77
C TYR A 130 -6.04 9.95 2.73
N ILE A 131 -6.35 9.73 1.46
CA ILE A 131 -5.74 10.46 0.35
C ILE A 131 -6.62 11.67 0.08
N PRO A 132 -6.14 12.91 0.32
CA PRO A 132 -6.92 14.09 0.02
C PRO A 132 -7.16 14.19 -1.48
N HIS A 133 -8.40 14.47 -1.87
CA HIS A 133 -8.73 14.75 -3.26
C HIS A 133 -8.47 16.22 -3.59
N THR A 134 -7.94 16.48 -4.78
CA THR A 134 -7.83 17.83 -5.30
C THR A 134 -9.20 18.28 -5.78
N VAL A 135 -9.58 19.51 -5.42
CA VAL A 135 -10.80 20.16 -5.94
C VAL A 135 -10.40 21.20 -6.97
N THR A 136 -11.06 21.18 -8.12
CA THR A 136 -10.87 22.18 -9.18
C THR A 136 -12.09 23.08 -9.31
N ARG A 137 -11.91 24.29 -9.84
CA ARG A 137 -13.01 25.25 -10.02
C ARG A 137 -13.93 24.75 -11.13
N ALA A 138 -15.24 24.78 -10.91
CA ALA A 138 -16.20 24.28 -11.90
C ALA A 138 -16.44 25.27 -13.06
N ARG A 139 -16.38 26.59 -12.80
CA ARG A 139 -16.60 27.62 -13.81
C ARG A 139 -15.28 27.96 -14.49
N TYR A 140 -15.21 27.81 -15.81
CA TYR A 140 -13.98 28.06 -16.55
C TYR A 140 -13.50 29.52 -16.50
N TYR A 141 -14.40 30.48 -16.29
CA TYR A 141 -14.02 31.89 -16.08
C TYR A 141 -13.18 32.11 -14.82
N ASP A 142 -13.27 31.21 -13.84
CA ASP A 142 -12.46 31.25 -12.62
C ASP A 142 -11.08 30.61 -12.83
N TRP A 143 -10.82 30.00 -14.00
CA TRP A 143 -9.51 29.44 -14.35
C TRP A 143 -8.58 30.54 -14.86
N PRO A 144 -7.27 30.46 -14.54
CA PRO A 144 -6.30 31.38 -15.09
C PRO A 144 -6.19 31.17 -16.62
N GLY A 145 -5.85 32.24 -17.32
CA GLY A 145 -5.74 32.22 -18.77
C GLY A 145 -4.84 33.33 -19.30
N SER A 146 -4.52 33.23 -20.58
CA SER A 146 -3.66 34.16 -21.28
C SER A 146 -4.26 34.59 -22.63
N THR A 147 -3.93 35.81 -23.04
CA THR A 147 -4.14 36.32 -24.41
C THR A 147 -2.84 36.35 -25.23
N SER A 148 -1.71 35.95 -24.66
CA SER A 148 -0.40 36.03 -25.29
C SER A 148 -0.26 35.05 -26.45
N GLY A 149 0.45 35.45 -27.50
CA GLY A 149 0.89 34.54 -28.56
C GLY A 149 2.08 33.66 -28.15
N ASP A 150 2.76 34.06 -27.08
CA ASP A 150 3.86 33.33 -26.47
C ASP A 150 3.35 32.43 -25.33
N TRP A 151 4.18 31.45 -24.94
CA TRP A 151 3.88 30.54 -23.85
C TRP A 151 3.96 31.25 -22.49
N GLU A 152 2.87 31.22 -21.75
CA GLU A 152 2.79 31.76 -20.39
C GLU A 152 2.35 30.69 -19.40
N ALA A 153 3.06 30.59 -18.27
CA ALA A 153 2.69 29.71 -17.17
C ALA A 153 1.49 30.28 -16.42
N VAL A 154 0.36 29.58 -16.49
CA VAL A 154 -0.90 29.97 -15.81
C VAL A 154 -1.05 29.31 -14.45
N GLU A 155 -0.48 28.11 -14.26
CA GLU A 155 -0.42 27.43 -12.98
C GLU A 155 0.89 26.65 -12.84
N THR A 156 1.30 26.37 -11.60
CA THR A 156 2.48 25.54 -11.30
C THR A 156 2.14 24.52 -10.23
N ALA A 157 2.30 23.25 -10.58
CA ALA A 157 2.22 22.15 -9.62
C ALA A 157 3.61 21.89 -9.05
N ARG A 158 3.75 21.95 -7.71
CA ARG A 158 4.98 21.59 -7.00
C ARG A 158 4.76 20.32 -6.19
N PHE A 159 5.65 19.34 -6.35
CA PHE A 159 5.54 18.05 -5.68
C PHE A 159 6.93 17.46 -5.41
N ASN A 160 7.02 16.60 -4.41
CA ASN A 160 8.20 15.78 -4.19
C ASN A 160 8.10 14.54 -5.08
N ARG A 161 9.18 14.21 -5.82
CA ARG A 161 9.20 13.01 -6.66
C ARG A 161 9.17 11.75 -5.78
N GLN A 162 8.02 11.10 -5.71
CA GLN A 162 7.84 9.81 -5.05
C GLN A 162 7.67 8.66 -6.04
N HIS A 163 7.09 8.94 -7.21
CA HIS A 163 6.75 7.94 -8.21
C HIS A 163 7.52 8.17 -9.53
N PRO A 164 7.70 7.14 -10.37
CA PRO A 164 8.43 7.23 -11.64
C PRO A 164 7.69 7.99 -12.74
N TYR A 165 6.35 8.07 -12.70
CA TYR A 165 5.53 8.80 -13.66
C TYR A 165 4.65 9.85 -12.98
N LEU A 166 4.30 10.87 -13.75
CA LEU A 166 3.30 11.88 -13.45
C LEU A 166 2.07 11.62 -14.32
N ASP A 167 0.90 11.50 -13.71
CA ASP A 167 -0.40 11.55 -14.40
C ASP A 167 -0.97 12.96 -14.19
N ALA A 168 -1.03 13.74 -15.26
CA ALA A 168 -1.43 15.13 -15.22
C ALA A 168 -2.66 15.34 -16.10
N ARG A 169 -3.72 15.88 -15.49
CA ARG A 169 -5.02 16.03 -16.13
C ARG A 169 -5.47 17.47 -16.05
N ILE A 170 -5.66 18.05 -17.22
CA ILE A 170 -5.84 19.49 -17.40
C ILE A 170 -7.22 19.74 -17.95
N LEU A 171 -7.94 20.65 -17.32
CA LEU A 171 -9.12 21.24 -17.91
C LEU A 171 -8.70 22.49 -18.69
N CYS A 172 -9.13 22.61 -19.93
CA CYS A 172 -8.84 23.77 -20.76
C CYS A 172 -10.03 24.16 -21.63
N THR A 173 -10.08 25.43 -22.03
CA THR A 173 -11.04 25.98 -22.98
C THR A 173 -10.53 27.32 -23.49
N THR A 174 -11.14 27.84 -24.56
CA THR A 174 -11.05 29.26 -24.90
C THR A 174 -12.32 30.01 -24.48
N ASP A 175 -12.26 31.35 -24.43
CA ASP A 175 -13.38 32.20 -24.02
C ASP A 175 -14.46 32.38 -25.12
N ASN A 176 -14.07 32.27 -26.39
CA ASN A 176 -14.93 32.56 -27.55
C ASN A 176 -14.71 31.54 -28.69
N PRO A 177 -15.73 31.26 -29.52
CA PRO A 177 -15.64 30.33 -30.67
C PRO A 177 -14.47 30.60 -31.62
N ASP A 178 -14.15 31.86 -31.86
CA ASP A 178 -13.10 32.26 -32.82
C ASP A 178 -11.69 32.29 -32.19
N THR A 179 -11.56 31.92 -30.92
CA THR A 179 -10.27 31.86 -30.23
C THR A 179 -9.74 30.43 -30.24
N LEU A 180 -8.52 30.28 -30.74
CA LEU A 180 -7.77 29.02 -30.74
C LEU A 180 -6.52 29.18 -29.88
N GLY A 181 -6.11 28.09 -29.25
CA GLY A 181 -4.94 28.08 -28.40
C GLY A 181 -4.25 26.74 -28.35
N GLU A 182 -3.20 26.68 -27.56
CA GLU A 182 -2.55 25.44 -27.19
C GLU A 182 -2.24 25.47 -25.70
N VAL A 183 -2.16 24.27 -25.13
CA VAL A 183 -1.77 24.01 -23.75
C VAL A 183 -0.60 23.04 -23.74
N ARG A 184 0.34 23.23 -22.83
CA ARG A 184 1.47 22.32 -22.65
C ARG A 184 1.86 22.15 -21.19
N LEU A 185 2.53 21.04 -20.92
CA LEU A 185 3.24 20.83 -19.66
C LEU A 185 4.74 20.98 -19.89
N ARG A 186 5.38 21.76 -19.02
CA ARG A 186 6.82 21.99 -19.06
C ARG A 186 7.41 21.84 -17.67
N GLU A 187 8.53 21.13 -17.56
CA GLU A 187 9.30 21.11 -16.33
C GLU A 187 9.91 22.49 -16.05
N GLU A 188 9.72 23.01 -14.84
CA GLU A 188 10.22 24.33 -14.43
C GLU A 188 11.76 24.36 -14.42
N PRO A 189 12.50 23.44 -13.76
CA PRO A 189 13.96 23.47 -13.74
C PRO A 189 14.66 23.21 -15.09
N SER A 190 14.20 22.22 -15.86
CA SER A 190 14.91 21.79 -17.09
C SER A 190 14.41 22.48 -18.35
N GLY A 191 13.20 23.05 -18.31
CA GLY A 191 12.51 23.58 -19.48
C GLY A 191 12.03 22.52 -20.47
N VAL A 192 12.16 21.23 -20.18
CA VAL A 192 11.68 20.15 -21.05
C VAL A 192 10.16 20.19 -21.16
N THR A 193 9.66 20.26 -22.38
CA THR A 193 8.24 20.11 -22.68
C THR A 193 7.87 18.64 -22.66
N PHE A 194 6.87 18.28 -21.86
CA PHE A 194 6.39 16.91 -21.78
C PHE A 194 5.34 16.59 -22.84
N ALA A 195 4.42 17.52 -23.07
CA ALA A 195 3.32 17.35 -24.01
C ALA A 195 2.78 18.71 -24.45
N THR A 196 2.16 18.80 -25.62
CA THR A 196 1.48 19.99 -26.14
C THR A 196 0.25 19.56 -26.92
N GLU A 197 -0.89 20.20 -26.69
CA GLU A 197 -2.14 19.92 -27.41
C GLU A 197 -2.91 21.21 -27.74
N PRO A 198 -3.71 21.21 -28.83
CA PRO A 198 -4.58 22.31 -29.18
C PRO A 198 -5.77 22.43 -28.21
N VAL A 199 -6.30 23.66 -28.11
CA VAL A 199 -7.47 24.04 -27.31
C VAL A 199 -8.43 24.85 -28.18
N ALA A 200 -9.72 24.51 -28.09
CA ALA A 200 -10.81 25.21 -28.78
C ALA A 200 -11.88 25.70 -27.79
N PHE A 201 -12.97 26.28 -28.31
CA PHE A 201 -14.11 26.76 -27.52
C PHE A 201 -15.02 25.62 -27.05
N GLN A 202 -14.45 24.69 -26.30
CA GLN A 202 -15.13 23.62 -25.59
C GLN A 202 -14.34 23.34 -24.31
N GLN A 203 -15.04 23.01 -23.23
CA GLN A 203 -14.39 22.55 -22.02
C GLN A 203 -13.89 21.12 -22.24
N GLU A 204 -12.56 20.98 -22.35
CA GLU A 204 -11.89 19.72 -22.66
C GLU A 204 -11.05 19.24 -21.48
N LEU A 205 -10.91 17.92 -21.34
CA LEU A 205 -9.98 17.29 -20.41
C LEU A 205 -8.81 16.70 -21.20
N LYS A 206 -7.62 17.29 -21.06
CA LYS A 206 -6.37 16.76 -21.62
C LYS A 206 -5.68 15.89 -20.58
N SER A 207 -5.10 14.79 -21.02
CA SER A 207 -4.56 13.76 -20.12
C SER A 207 -3.19 13.31 -20.60
N TRP A 208 -2.17 13.47 -19.75
CA TRP A 208 -0.83 13.01 -20.06
C TRP A 208 -0.26 12.16 -18.94
N ARG A 209 0.34 11.04 -19.33
CA ARG A 209 1.22 10.25 -18.47
C ARG A 209 2.64 10.42 -18.97
N VAL A 210 3.49 11.03 -18.14
CA VAL A 210 4.84 11.42 -18.53
C VAL A 210 5.83 10.97 -17.46
N PRO A 211 7.08 10.64 -17.80
CA PRO A 211 8.09 10.35 -16.80
C PRO A 211 8.21 11.50 -15.80
N ALA A 212 8.14 11.20 -14.51
CA ALA A 212 8.31 12.21 -13.48
C ALA A 212 9.76 12.74 -13.55
N PRO A 213 9.97 14.06 -13.56
CA PRO A 213 11.31 14.63 -13.61
C PRO A 213 12.06 14.48 -12.27
N GLY A 214 13.40 14.56 -12.30
CA GLY A 214 14.24 14.65 -11.08
C GLY A 214 14.73 13.34 -10.49
N VAL A 215 15.02 13.29 -9.20
CA VAL A 215 15.33 12.05 -8.46
C VAL A 215 14.41 11.87 -7.25
N PHE A 216 14.45 10.71 -6.60
CA PHE A 216 13.58 10.42 -5.45
C PHE A 216 13.71 11.49 -4.35
N ASN A 217 12.56 11.93 -3.84
CA ASN A 217 12.38 12.96 -2.81
C ASN A 217 12.86 14.37 -3.17
N GLU A 218 13.19 14.62 -4.44
CA GLU A 218 13.48 15.97 -4.91
C GLU A 218 12.19 16.74 -5.17
N THR A 219 12.14 18.00 -4.75
CA THR A 219 11.03 18.90 -5.08
C THR A 219 11.16 19.35 -6.54
N ARG A 220 10.11 19.10 -7.33
CA ARG A 220 10.03 19.50 -8.73
C ARG A 220 8.79 20.34 -8.99
N GLY A 221 8.94 21.27 -9.93
CA GLY A 221 7.86 22.11 -10.43
C GLY A 221 7.51 21.74 -11.86
N VAL A 222 6.22 21.68 -12.16
CA VAL A 222 5.69 21.53 -13.52
C VAL A 222 4.76 22.68 -13.80
N HIS A 223 5.09 23.45 -14.83
CA HIS A 223 4.25 24.53 -15.33
C HIS A 223 3.16 23.98 -16.25
N LEU A 224 1.94 24.44 -16.01
CA LEU A 224 0.88 24.44 -16.99
C LEU A 224 0.98 25.74 -17.78
N GLU A 225 1.31 25.62 -19.05
CA GLU A 225 1.48 26.78 -19.92
C GLU A 225 0.42 26.79 -21.01
N VAL A 226 -0.02 27.99 -21.37
CA VAL A 226 -0.96 28.21 -22.48
C VAL A 226 -0.41 29.28 -23.40
N ARG A 227 -0.85 29.24 -24.65
CA ARG A 227 -0.70 30.34 -25.60
C ARG A 227 -1.91 30.41 -26.53
N ARG A 228 -2.21 31.61 -27.01
CA ARG A 228 -3.22 31.87 -28.03
C ARG A 228 -2.60 31.80 -29.41
N THR A 229 -3.20 31.00 -30.30
CA THR A 229 -2.75 30.85 -31.68
C THR A 229 -3.64 31.60 -32.67
N ALA A 230 -4.89 31.92 -32.31
CA ALA A 230 -5.79 32.77 -33.08
C ALA A 230 -6.88 33.43 -32.21
N GLY A 231 -7.50 34.49 -32.74
CA GLY A 231 -8.64 35.19 -32.10
C GLY A 231 -8.25 36.21 -31.03
N THR A 232 -9.24 36.67 -30.27
CA THR A 232 -9.10 37.78 -29.30
C THR A 232 -9.44 37.39 -27.85
N GLY A 233 -10.01 36.21 -27.60
CA GLY A 233 -10.33 35.71 -26.26
C GLY A 233 -9.09 35.22 -25.49
N ASN A 234 -9.32 34.73 -24.26
CA ASN A 234 -8.29 34.01 -23.50
C ASN A 234 -8.28 32.52 -23.85
N VAL A 235 -7.10 31.91 -23.72
CA VAL A 235 -6.94 30.47 -23.55
C VAL A 235 -6.79 30.22 -22.05
N ARG A 236 -7.67 29.39 -21.49
CA ARG A 236 -7.72 29.10 -20.06
C ARG A 236 -7.37 27.65 -19.80
N ALA A 237 -6.65 27.40 -18.72
CA ALA A 237 -6.36 26.05 -18.28
C ALA A 237 -6.14 26.00 -16.77
N THR A 238 -6.48 24.87 -16.17
CA THR A 238 -6.20 24.56 -14.75
C THR A 238 -5.89 23.08 -14.58
N PHE A 239 -5.11 22.75 -13.57
CA PHE A 239 -4.96 21.36 -13.15
C PHE A 239 -6.28 20.84 -12.57
N ALA A 240 -6.84 19.79 -13.17
CA ALA A 240 -7.90 19.01 -12.53
C ALA A 240 -7.29 18.16 -11.41
N TYR A 241 -6.21 17.46 -11.75
CA TYR A 241 -5.38 16.71 -10.82
C TYR A 241 -4.00 16.44 -11.43
N VAL A 242 -3.00 16.38 -10.56
CA VAL A 242 -1.63 15.99 -10.88
C VAL A 242 -1.12 15.12 -9.75
N TYR A 243 -0.76 13.89 -10.05
CA TYR A 243 -0.24 12.97 -9.04
C TYR A 243 0.78 12.01 -9.63
N GLY A 244 1.63 11.46 -8.75
CA GLY A 244 2.60 10.45 -9.11
C GLY A 244 1.97 9.06 -9.22
N VAL A 245 2.42 8.25 -10.19
CA VAL A 245 1.99 6.85 -10.36
C VAL A 245 3.18 5.91 -10.61
N GLN A 246 3.07 4.68 -10.09
CA GLN A 246 4.08 3.62 -10.26
C GLN A 246 4.21 3.18 -11.73
N SER A 247 3.08 2.99 -12.43
CA SER A 247 3.01 2.45 -13.79
C SER A 247 1.77 2.94 -14.52
#